data_AF-A0A8T9MVE1-F1
#
_entry.id   AF-A0A8T9MVE1-F1
#
_cell.length_a   1.000
_cell.length_b   1.000
_cell.length_c   1.000
_cell.angle_alpha   90.00
_cell.angle_beta   90.00
_cell.angle_gamma   90.00
#
_symmetry.space_group_name_H-M   'P 1'
#
loop_
_entity.id
_entity.type
_entity.pdbx_description
1 polymer ?
#
loop_
_entity_poly.entity_id
_entity_poly.type
_entity_poly.pdbx_seq_one_letter_code
_entity_poly.pdbx_strand_id
1 'polypeptide(L)'
;MCSQRFLCLPFALMLGSVYALADDGQSLPSVTATGKRQTSALPFGGKQKASDKIIAGEKFQSRPATLGDALAGETGVHSNPFGGGASAPVIRGQEGVRVKILQNGSDVVDMSALSPDHAVAADTLLAQKVELVRGTPTLLYAAASPAGVVNIADRRIPEQLPQGKAEGEAALRFDTAAREKALNGGVTLGLGKHFAVRAEGLLRRAENYRVPGIKLGETLHYLPDSHNRSRVGTLGVSWVGSKGYLGASYSVRRDQYGLPGHNHMLDATSMHIFSTAADPSRPQRMYLNVYPHLMDDSDLAYAHEHGGMGHEHNAKHSHDSPYGHNHDHSSGGTCPGGHDRQTLGRARRMAQTIGGHRQNQTHPRPCPIPPR
;
A
#
# COMPACT_ATOMS: atom_id res chain seq x y z
N MET A 1 16.44 -98.55 -46.62
CA MET A 1 16.54 -99.69 -45.67
C MET A 1 18.02 -99.94 -45.37
N CYS A 2 18.51 -99.48 -44.20
CA CYS A 2 19.76 -99.89 -43.53
C CYS A 2 19.89 -98.97 -42.30
N SER A 3 19.47 -99.37 -41.09
CA SER A 3 20.23 -100.16 -40.11
C SER A 3 21.57 -99.50 -39.76
N GLN A 4 21.58 -98.59 -38.78
CA GLN A 4 21.93 -98.84 -37.36
C GLN A 4 23.38 -99.32 -37.14
N ARG A 5 24.13 -98.52 -36.37
CA ARG A 5 24.86 -98.97 -35.18
C ARG A 5 25.31 -97.77 -34.35
N PHE A 6 24.77 -97.70 -33.14
CA PHE A 6 25.22 -96.86 -32.03
C PHE A 6 26.41 -97.54 -31.33
N LEU A 7 27.40 -96.75 -30.90
CA LEU A 7 28.33 -97.12 -29.85
C LEU A 7 28.64 -95.89 -28.99
N CYS A 8 28.46 -96.05 -27.68
CA CYS A 8 28.65 -95.07 -26.62
C CYS A 8 30.12 -94.70 -26.38
N LEU A 9 30.40 -93.45 -25.97
CA LEU A 9 31.34 -93.01 -24.90
C LEU A 9 31.41 -91.46 -24.85
N PRO A 10 31.91 -90.81 -23.78
CA PRO A 10 31.28 -90.59 -22.48
C PRO A 10 31.06 -89.10 -22.14
N PHE A 11 30.29 -88.91 -21.07
CA PHE A 11 29.86 -87.68 -20.42
C PHE A 11 31.04 -86.83 -19.90
N ALA A 12 31.20 -85.60 -20.41
CA ALA A 12 32.11 -84.59 -19.86
C ALA A 12 31.28 -83.44 -19.27
N LEU A 13 31.36 -83.31 -17.94
CA LEU A 13 30.69 -82.29 -17.14
C LEU A 13 31.43 -80.95 -17.33
N MET A 14 30.89 -80.05 -18.14
CA MET A 14 31.40 -78.67 -18.27
C MET A 14 30.76 -77.79 -17.20
N LEU A 15 31.56 -77.32 -16.24
CA LEU A 15 31.19 -76.24 -15.33
C LEU A 15 31.00 -74.94 -16.14
N GLY A 16 29.75 -74.56 -16.39
CA GLY A 16 29.41 -73.22 -16.87
C GLY A 16 29.34 -72.24 -15.71
N SER A 17 30.33 -71.35 -15.60
CA SER A 17 30.29 -70.19 -14.72
C SER A 17 29.20 -69.23 -15.19
N VAL A 18 28.16 -69.05 -14.38
CA VAL A 18 27.14 -68.01 -14.58
C VAL A 18 27.75 -66.68 -14.16
N TYR A 19 28.08 -65.82 -15.12
CA TYR A 19 28.37 -64.41 -14.86
C TYR A 19 27.03 -63.67 -14.76
N ALA A 20 26.66 -63.27 -13.54
CA ALA A 20 25.62 -62.27 -13.34
C ALA A 20 26.22 -60.91 -13.71
N LEU A 21 25.79 -60.33 -14.83
CA LEU A 21 26.03 -58.91 -15.12
C LEU A 21 25.02 -58.13 -14.27
N ALA A 22 25.53 -57.43 -13.26
CA ALA A 22 24.77 -56.41 -12.56
C ALA A 22 24.42 -55.30 -13.55
N ASP A 23 23.13 -54.96 -13.64
CA ASP A 23 22.63 -53.83 -14.40
C ASP A 23 23.18 -52.55 -13.76
N ASP A 24 24.09 -51.86 -14.47
CA ASP A 24 24.64 -50.58 -14.05
C ASP A 24 23.49 -49.60 -13.89
N GLY A 25 23.19 -49.25 -12.63
CA GLY A 25 22.11 -48.36 -12.27
C GLY A 25 22.16 -47.07 -13.08
N GLN A 26 21.04 -46.74 -13.75
CA GLN A 26 20.88 -45.51 -14.51
C GLN A 26 21.30 -44.29 -13.68
N SER A 27 22.44 -43.72 -14.04
CA SER A 27 22.86 -42.40 -13.59
C SER A 27 21.95 -41.36 -14.24
N LEU A 28 21.04 -40.80 -13.44
CA LEU A 28 20.23 -39.65 -13.87
C LEU A 28 21.16 -38.45 -14.11
N PRO A 29 20.90 -37.63 -15.14
CA PRO A 29 21.70 -36.44 -15.40
C PRO A 29 21.65 -35.51 -14.19
N SER A 30 22.83 -35.11 -13.71
CA SER A 30 22.92 -34.17 -12.59
C SER A 30 22.37 -32.81 -13.00
N VAL A 31 21.19 -32.46 -12.49
CA VAL A 31 20.65 -31.10 -12.60
C VAL A 31 21.42 -30.22 -11.62
N THR A 32 22.35 -29.42 -12.14
CA THR A 32 23.04 -28.40 -11.33
C THR A 32 22.05 -27.28 -11.06
N ALA A 33 21.43 -27.29 -9.89
CA ALA A 33 20.62 -26.17 -9.42
C ALA A 33 21.54 -25.01 -9.02
N THR A 34 21.84 -24.09 -9.95
CA THR A 34 22.39 -22.77 -9.61
C THR A 34 21.32 -21.92 -8.92
N GLY A 35 21.14 -22.14 -7.63
CA GLY A 35 20.28 -21.30 -6.81
C GLY A 35 20.97 -19.98 -6.49
N LYS A 36 20.57 -18.87 -7.13
CA LYS A 36 20.81 -17.54 -6.54
C LYS A 36 19.97 -17.46 -5.27
N ARG A 37 20.61 -17.51 -4.09
CA ARG A 37 19.93 -17.28 -2.82
C ARG A 37 19.43 -15.83 -2.82
N GLN A 38 18.14 -15.63 -3.04
CA GLN A 38 17.52 -14.35 -2.78
C GLN A 38 17.54 -14.16 -1.26
N THR A 39 18.46 -13.33 -0.77
CA THR A 39 18.50 -12.93 0.63
C THR A 39 17.18 -12.23 0.94
N SER A 40 16.52 -12.60 2.03
CA SER A 40 15.33 -11.86 2.44
C SER A 40 15.74 -10.53 3.05
N ALA A 41 15.00 -9.45 2.80
CA ALA A 41 15.17 -8.19 3.53
C ALA A 41 14.57 -8.27 4.95
N LEU A 42 13.72 -9.26 5.18
CA LEU A 42 13.19 -9.58 6.50
C LEU A 42 14.16 -10.55 7.22
N PRO A 43 14.23 -10.54 8.56
CA PRO A 43 15.22 -11.26 9.36
C PRO A 43 14.97 -12.78 9.42
N PHE A 44 14.36 -13.37 8.39
CA PHE A 44 14.11 -14.79 8.36
C PHE A 44 15.43 -15.56 8.26
N GLY A 45 15.66 -16.40 9.27
CA GLY A 45 16.73 -17.38 9.30
C GLY A 45 16.61 -18.36 8.13
N GLY A 46 17.21 -18.00 7.00
CA GLY A 46 17.73 -18.88 5.96
C GLY A 46 16.80 -19.82 5.19
N LYS A 47 15.52 -19.99 5.58
CA LYS A 47 14.56 -20.91 4.94
C LYS A 47 13.26 -20.18 4.58
N GLN A 48 13.08 -19.94 3.29
CA GLN A 48 11.80 -19.51 2.72
C GLN A 48 10.77 -20.64 2.88
N LYS A 49 9.58 -20.35 3.41
CA LYS A 49 8.49 -21.35 3.46
C LYS A 49 7.90 -21.52 2.06
N ALA A 50 7.31 -22.67 1.77
CA ALA A 50 6.61 -22.90 0.50
C ALA A 50 5.50 -21.87 0.22
N SER A 51 4.94 -21.27 1.28
CA SER A 51 3.92 -20.22 1.18
C SER A 51 4.46 -18.82 0.87
N ASP A 52 5.77 -18.60 1.04
CA ASP A 52 6.39 -17.29 0.90
C ASP A 52 6.74 -17.02 -0.57
N LYS A 53 6.57 -15.78 -1.01
CA LYS A 53 6.82 -15.36 -2.39
C LYS A 53 7.76 -14.16 -2.41
N ILE A 54 8.82 -14.25 -3.20
CA ILE A 54 9.71 -13.12 -3.49
C ILE A 54 9.50 -12.76 -4.96
N ILE A 55 9.09 -11.52 -5.21
CA ILE A 55 8.88 -10.95 -6.53
C ILE A 55 10.03 -9.99 -6.80
N ALA A 56 10.79 -10.23 -7.87
CA ALA A 56 11.91 -9.37 -8.24
C ALA A 56 11.41 -8.02 -8.81
N GLY A 57 12.14 -6.94 -8.53
CA GLY A 57 11.83 -5.56 -8.88
C GLY A 57 11.54 -5.36 -10.37
N GLU A 58 12.28 -6.06 -11.22
CA GLU A 58 12.19 -5.97 -12.67
C GLU A 58 10.80 -6.38 -13.19
N LYS A 59 10.10 -7.28 -12.48
CA LYS A 59 8.74 -7.67 -12.83
C LYS A 59 7.74 -6.54 -12.67
N PHE A 60 8.00 -5.57 -11.80
CA PHE A 60 7.08 -4.46 -11.58
C PHE A 60 7.12 -3.41 -12.69
N GLN A 61 8.17 -3.41 -13.52
CA GLN A 61 8.27 -2.51 -14.67
C GLN A 61 7.17 -2.73 -15.71
N SER A 62 6.59 -3.94 -15.77
CA SER A 62 5.48 -4.31 -16.65
C SER A 62 4.14 -4.51 -15.91
N ARG A 63 4.04 -4.16 -14.63
CA ARG A 63 2.83 -4.32 -13.82
C ARG A 63 2.17 -2.98 -13.49
N PRO A 64 0.89 -2.96 -13.08
CA PRO A 64 0.21 -1.73 -12.68
C PRO A 64 0.95 -0.93 -11.59
N ALA A 65 0.62 0.36 -11.47
CA ALA A 65 1.37 1.29 -10.63
C ALA A 65 1.11 1.13 -9.12
N THR A 66 -0.09 0.76 -8.74
CA THR A 66 -0.57 0.65 -7.36
C THR A 66 -0.23 -0.72 -6.77
N LEU A 67 0.02 -0.80 -5.45
CA LEU A 67 0.56 -2.02 -4.84
C LEU A 67 -0.36 -3.23 -4.99
N GLY A 68 -1.66 -3.07 -4.70
CA GLY A 68 -2.67 -4.12 -4.88
C GLY A 68 -2.69 -4.67 -6.29
N ASP A 69 -2.82 -3.81 -7.30
CA ASP A 69 -2.86 -4.21 -8.71
C ASP A 69 -1.53 -4.83 -9.18
N ALA A 70 -0.40 -4.33 -8.69
CA ALA A 70 0.92 -4.89 -8.95
C ALA A 70 1.10 -6.31 -8.37
N LEU A 71 0.33 -6.68 -7.35
CA LEU A 71 0.42 -7.99 -6.69
C LEU A 71 -0.74 -8.93 -7.05
N ALA A 72 -1.81 -8.43 -7.69
CA ALA A 72 -3.00 -9.22 -8.03
C ALA A 72 -2.72 -10.44 -8.95
N GLY A 73 -1.57 -10.48 -9.62
CA GLY A 73 -1.14 -11.65 -10.40
C GLY A 73 -0.46 -12.75 -9.58
N GLU A 74 -0.22 -12.53 -8.29
CA GLU A 74 0.41 -13.52 -7.41
C GLU A 74 -0.62 -14.50 -6.83
N THR A 75 -0.21 -15.75 -6.62
CA THR A 75 -1.12 -16.80 -6.14
C THR A 75 -1.75 -16.43 -4.79
N GLY A 76 -3.09 -16.39 -4.77
CA GLY A 76 -3.89 -16.08 -3.58
C GLY A 76 -3.90 -14.59 -3.21
N VAL A 77 -3.55 -13.71 -4.16
CA VAL A 77 -3.56 -12.26 -4.01
C VAL A 77 -4.50 -11.67 -5.06
N HIS A 78 -5.39 -10.80 -4.61
CA HIS A 78 -6.26 -9.99 -5.44
C HIS A 78 -5.99 -8.51 -5.14
N SER A 79 -6.65 -7.61 -5.88
CA SER A 79 -6.59 -6.17 -5.64
C SER A 79 -7.93 -5.65 -5.16
N ASN A 80 -7.90 -4.64 -4.29
CA ASN A 80 -9.02 -3.76 -3.99
C ASN A 80 -8.70 -2.36 -4.56
N PRO A 81 -9.02 -2.09 -5.85
CA PRO A 81 -8.68 -0.83 -6.50
C PRO A 81 -9.70 0.28 -6.23
N PHE A 82 -9.20 1.50 -6.10
CA PHE A 82 -9.98 2.73 -6.05
C PHE A 82 -9.49 3.67 -7.16
N GLY A 83 -10.03 3.43 -8.37
CA GLY A 83 -9.57 4.08 -9.59
C GLY A 83 -8.13 3.74 -9.96
N GLY A 84 -7.48 4.64 -10.70
CA GLY A 84 -6.06 4.50 -11.01
C GLY A 84 -5.15 4.98 -9.87
N GLY A 85 -5.72 5.56 -8.81
CA GLY A 85 -5.08 6.29 -7.72
C GLY A 85 -4.49 5.41 -6.62
N ALA A 86 -5.31 4.48 -6.13
CA ALA A 86 -5.03 3.65 -4.97
C ALA A 86 -5.47 2.21 -5.25
N SER A 87 -4.75 1.25 -4.64
CA SER A 87 -5.23 -0.12 -4.53
C SER A 87 -4.48 -0.85 -3.42
N ALA A 88 -5.19 -1.57 -2.56
CA ALA A 88 -4.58 -2.40 -1.53
C ALA A 88 -4.59 -3.89 -1.94
N PRO A 89 -3.57 -4.69 -1.55
CA PRO A 89 -3.55 -6.12 -1.81
C PRO A 89 -4.53 -6.86 -0.88
N VAL A 90 -5.36 -7.72 -1.48
CA VAL A 90 -6.27 -8.64 -0.78
C VAL A 90 -5.66 -10.03 -0.78
N ILE A 91 -5.21 -10.52 0.38
CA ILE A 91 -4.53 -11.82 0.49
C ILE A 91 -5.51 -12.81 1.11
N ARG A 92 -5.89 -13.85 0.36
CA ARG A 92 -6.88 -14.87 0.80
C ARG A 92 -8.19 -14.25 1.30
N GLY A 93 -8.66 -13.22 0.63
CA GLY A 93 -9.89 -12.50 0.98
C GLY A 93 -9.76 -11.53 2.17
N GLN A 94 -8.54 -11.26 2.65
CA GLN A 94 -8.29 -10.36 3.78
C GLN A 94 -7.51 -9.12 3.33
N GLU A 95 -7.81 -7.97 3.91
CA GLU A 95 -7.17 -6.68 3.61
C GLU A 95 -7.13 -5.75 4.84
N GLY A 96 -6.69 -4.50 4.63
CA GLY A 96 -6.58 -3.48 5.67
C GLY A 96 -5.67 -3.92 6.80
N VAL A 97 -6.10 -3.72 8.05
CA VAL A 97 -5.32 -4.10 9.25
C VAL A 97 -4.90 -5.58 9.32
N ARG A 98 -5.55 -6.46 8.54
CA ARG A 98 -5.27 -7.90 8.51
C ARG A 98 -4.12 -8.29 7.58
N VAL A 99 -3.63 -7.36 6.75
CA VAL A 99 -2.43 -7.50 5.92
C VAL A 99 -1.45 -6.41 6.33
N LYS A 100 -0.26 -6.78 6.81
CA LYS A 100 0.76 -5.78 7.17
C LYS A 100 1.55 -5.39 5.93
N ILE A 101 1.66 -4.10 5.66
CA ILE A 101 2.49 -3.59 4.57
C ILE A 101 3.71 -2.91 5.19
N LEU A 102 4.90 -3.27 4.70
CA LEU A 102 6.18 -2.79 5.20
C LEU A 102 7.02 -2.23 4.06
N GLN A 103 7.89 -1.29 4.40
CA GLN A 103 8.93 -0.79 3.53
C GLN A 103 10.28 -0.97 4.24
N ASN A 104 11.14 -1.81 3.66
CA ASN A 104 12.41 -2.24 4.26
C ASN A 104 12.25 -2.73 5.72
N GLY A 105 11.21 -3.53 5.99
CA GLY A 105 10.92 -4.08 7.31
C GLY A 105 10.31 -3.09 8.32
N SER A 106 10.14 -1.82 7.94
CA SER A 106 9.47 -0.80 8.75
C SER A 106 8.03 -0.61 8.31
N ASP A 107 7.16 -0.17 9.23
CA ASP A 107 5.75 0.07 8.92
C ASP A 107 5.58 1.18 7.88
N VAL A 108 4.62 1.01 6.96
CA VAL A 108 4.19 2.09 6.09
C VAL A 108 3.15 2.90 6.84
N VAL A 109 3.52 4.12 7.24
CA VAL A 109 2.64 5.02 7.99
C VAL A 109 1.78 5.82 7.01
N ASP A 110 0.65 5.23 6.62
CA ASP A 110 -0.36 5.85 5.77
C ASP A 110 -1.78 5.57 6.31
N MET A 111 -2.80 5.91 5.53
CA MET A 111 -4.22 5.70 5.87
C MET A 111 -4.88 4.60 5.02
N SER A 112 -4.12 3.83 4.25
CA SER A 112 -4.65 2.77 3.37
C SER A 112 -5.28 1.61 4.14
N ALA A 113 -4.91 1.44 5.42
CA ALA A 113 -5.53 0.47 6.31
C ALA A 113 -6.91 0.91 6.81
N LEU A 114 -7.23 2.21 6.73
CA LEU A 114 -8.54 2.76 7.13
C LEU A 114 -9.56 2.63 5.99
N SER A 115 -9.15 2.94 4.76
CA SER A 115 -10.04 2.93 3.60
C SER A 115 -9.25 2.74 2.29
N PRO A 116 -9.79 2.00 1.30
CA PRO A 116 -9.10 1.68 0.05
C PRO A 116 -8.91 2.87 -0.90
N ASP A 117 -9.58 3.99 -0.66
CA ASP A 117 -9.41 5.26 -1.39
C ASP A 117 -8.08 5.96 -1.05
N HIS A 118 -7.42 5.59 0.04
CA HIS A 118 -6.08 6.07 0.36
C HIS A 118 -5.00 5.15 -0.24
N ALA A 119 -4.15 5.73 -1.09
CA ALA A 119 -3.02 5.02 -1.68
C ALA A 119 -2.04 4.48 -0.61
N VAL A 120 -1.59 3.25 -0.82
CA VAL A 120 -0.47 2.69 -0.07
C VAL A 120 0.81 3.48 -0.37
N ALA A 121 1.47 4.01 0.66
CA ALA A 121 2.65 4.88 0.55
C ALA A 121 3.96 4.08 0.34
N ALA A 122 3.91 3.08 -0.54
CA ALA A 122 5.06 2.31 -1.00
C ALA A 122 5.05 2.21 -2.54
N ASP A 123 6.24 2.14 -3.15
CA ASP A 123 6.41 2.18 -4.60
C ASP A 123 7.11 0.93 -5.12
N THR A 124 6.39 0.11 -5.89
CA THR A 124 6.95 -1.13 -6.46
C THR A 124 7.91 -0.89 -7.62
N LEU A 125 7.79 0.25 -8.32
CA LEU A 125 8.67 0.63 -9.43
C LEU A 125 10.11 0.97 -9.00
N LEU A 126 10.31 1.36 -7.75
CA LEU A 126 11.64 1.61 -7.15
C LEU A 126 12.13 0.42 -6.31
N ALA A 127 11.31 -0.62 -6.16
CA ALA A 127 11.64 -1.76 -5.34
C ALA A 127 12.68 -2.66 -6.02
N GLN A 128 13.64 -3.17 -5.24
CA GLN A 128 14.48 -4.28 -5.67
C GLN A 128 13.69 -5.59 -5.68
N LYS A 129 12.79 -5.73 -4.71
CA LYS A 129 11.94 -6.91 -4.55
C LYS A 129 10.74 -6.59 -3.66
N VAL A 130 9.70 -7.39 -3.79
CA VAL A 130 8.59 -7.45 -2.85
C VAL A 130 8.49 -8.85 -2.27
N GLU A 131 8.34 -8.94 -0.96
CA GLU A 131 8.30 -10.20 -0.22
C GLU A 131 6.90 -10.37 0.40
N LEU A 132 6.21 -11.43 -0.01
CA LEU A 132 4.96 -11.87 0.60
C LEU A 132 5.25 -13.01 1.55
N VAL A 133 5.06 -12.75 2.84
CA VAL A 133 5.32 -13.71 3.92
C VAL A 133 4.03 -14.06 4.60
N ARG A 134 3.84 -15.35 4.86
CA ARG A 134 2.61 -15.87 5.47
C ARG A 134 2.95 -16.75 6.69
N GLY A 135 1.99 -16.86 7.60
CA GLY A 135 2.11 -17.71 8.80
C GLY A 135 2.90 -17.07 9.94
N THR A 136 3.46 -17.89 10.83
CA THR A 136 4.05 -17.45 12.11
C THR A 136 5.08 -16.31 12.04
N PRO A 137 5.89 -16.13 10.99
CA PRO A 137 6.88 -15.05 10.99
C PRO A 137 6.28 -13.65 10.84
N THR A 138 4.98 -13.52 10.54
CA THR A 138 4.28 -12.22 10.52
C THR A 138 4.18 -11.57 11.91
N LEU A 139 4.26 -12.38 12.98
CA LEU A 139 4.17 -11.93 14.37
C LEU A 139 5.30 -10.96 14.77
N LEU A 140 6.43 -10.96 14.06
CA LEU A 140 7.51 -9.99 14.26
C LEU A 140 7.09 -8.55 13.92
N TYR A 141 6.05 -8.39 13.09
CA TYR A 141 5.63 -7.10 12.55
C TYR A 141 4.24 -6.68 12.99
N ALA A 142 3.34 -7.63 13.19
CA ALA A 142 1.98 -7.33 13.63
C ALA A 142 1.33 -8.55 14.30
N ALA A 143 0.69 -8.29 15.45
CA ALA A 143 -0.17 -9.27 16.12
C ALA A 143 -1.49 -9.50 15.35
N ALA A 144 -1.93 -8.55 14.53
CA ALA A 144 -3.23 -8.52 13.89
C ALA A 144 -3.18 -8.78 12.37
N SER A 145 -2.11 -9.37 11.83
CA SER A 145 -1.98 -9.61 10.38
C SER A 145 -1.99 -11.10 10.01
N PRO A 146 -3.13 -11.79 10.20
CA PRO A 146 -3.24 -13.23 9.95
C PRO A 146 -3.09 -13.59 8.47
N ALA A 147 -3.34 -12.64 7.56
CA ALA A 147 -3.31 -12.89 6.12
C ALA A 147 -1.88 -12.91 5.56
N GLY A 148 -0.99 -12.09 6.12
CA GLY A 148 0.39 -12.00 5.67
C GLY A 148 1.04 -10.63 5.92
N VAL A 149 2.33 -10.59 5.61
CA VAL A 149 3.15 -9.38 5.51
C VAL A 149 3.56 -9.21 4.05
N VAL A 150 3.44 -8.00 3.54
CA VAL A 150 3.96 -7.55 2.24
C VAL A 150 5.09 -6.57 2.53
N ASN A 151 6.34 -6.96 2.29
CA ASN A 151 7.50 -6.07 2.47
C ASN A 151 8.04 -5.62 1.12
N ILE A 152 8.08 -4.31 0.91
CA ILE A 152 8.69 -3.67 -0.24
C ILE A 152 10.12 -3.32 0.14
N ALA A 153 11.09 -4.01 -0.47
CA ALA A 153 12.51 -3.76 -0.23
C ALA A 153 13.09 -2.97 -1.40
N ASP A 154 13.62 -1.79 -1.11
CA ASP A 154 14.22 -0.87 -2.08
C ASP A 154 15.72 -0.65 -1.82
N ARG A 155 16.32 0.33 -2.50
CA ARG A 155 17.75 0.66 -2.42
C ARG A 155 18.01 1.90 -1.54
N ARG A 156 17.01 2.46 -0.84
CA ARG A 156 17.09 3.82 -0.26
C ARG A 156 18.25 4.02 0.70
N ILE A 157 18.68 2.98 1.40
CA ILE A 157 19.90 2.95 2.20
C ILE A 157 20.83 1.94 1.52
N PRO A 158 21.97 2.36 0.94
CA PRO A 158 22.87 1.42 0.27
C PRO A 158 23.48 0.44 1.27
N GLU A 159 23.32 -0.85 1.02
CA GLU A 159 23.88 -1.89 1.90
C GLU A 159 25.31 -2.28 1.51
N GLN A 160 25.71 -1.94 0.28
CA GLN A 160 27.00 -2.26 -0.33
C GLN A 160 27.50 -1.06 -1.12
N LEU A 161 28.82 -1.01 -1.35
CA LEU A 161 29.42 -0.02 -2.24
C LEU A 161 29.15 -0.42 -3.70
N PRO A 162 28.95 0.57 -4.61
CA PRO A 162 28.77 0.27 -6.02
C PRO A 162 30.02 -0.40 -6.61
N GLN A 163 29.82 -1.16 -7.68
CA GLN A 163 30.93 -1.71 -8.47
C GLN A 163 31.65 -0.57 -9.20
N GLY A 164 32.68 0.01 -8.56
CA GLY A 164 33.40 1.17 -9.07
C GLY A 164 33.01 2.47 -8.34
N LYS A 165 32.98 3.60 -9.06
CA LYS A 165 32.65 4.91 -8.46
C LYS A 165 31.14 5.17 -8.38
N ALA A 166 30.37 4.56 -9.27
CA ALA A 166 28.94 4.80 -9.41
C ALA A 166 28.25 3.58 -10.01
N GLU A 167 27.01 3.34 -9.61
CA GLU A 167 26.08 2.43 -10.27
C GLU A 167 24.72 3.13 -10.40
N GLY A 168 23.91 2.75 -11.36
CA GLY A 168 22.59 3.33 -11.50
C GLY A 168 21.69 2.54 -12.41
N GLU A 169 20.40 2.87 -12.33
CA GLU A 169 19.34 2.28 -13.12
C GLU A 169 18.32 3.34 -13.51
N ALA A 170 17.68 3.15 -14.66
CA ALA A 170 16.58 3.98 -15.10
C ALA A 170 15.62 3.13 -15.94
N ALA A 171 14.33 3.40 -15.81
CA ALA A 171 13.29 2.77 -16.60
C ALA A 171 12.25 3.80 -17.06
N LEU A 172 11.81 3.62 -18.29
CA LEU A 172 10.73 4.37 -18.92
C LEU A 172 9.58 3.41 -19.22
N ARG A 173 8.36 3.82 -18.90
CA ARG A 173 7.14 3.04 -19.14
C ARG A 173 6.09 3.90 -19.83
N PHE A 174 5.39 3.28 -20.78
CA PHE A 174 4.25 3.85 -21.46
C PHE A 174 3.08 2.87 -21.41
N ASP A 175 1.89 3.36 -21.13
CA ASP A 175 0.65 2.57 -21.17
C ASP A 175 -0.37 3.23 -22.10
N THR A 176 -1.06 2.43 -22.89
CA THR A 176 -2.01 2.94 -23.88
C THR A 176 -3.42 3.13 -23.31
N ALA A 177 -3.82 2.32 -22.33
CA ALA A 177 -5.15 2.33 -21.74
C ALA A 177 -5.38 3.61 -20.92
N ALA A 178 -4.40 4.00 -20.08
CA ALA A 178 -4.41 5.20 -19.25
C ALA A 178 -3.59 6.35 -19.85
N ARG A 179 -3.03 6.19 -21.06
CA ARG A 179 -2.07 7.14 -21.67
C ARG A 179 -0.93 7.48 -20.71
N GLU A 180 -0.48 6.49 -19.96
CA GLU A 180 0.50 6.68 -18.90
C GLU A 180 1.88 6.97 -19.47
N LYS A 181 2.61 7.84 -18.77
CA LYS A 181 4.06 7.99 -18.88
C LYS A 181 4.66 7.88 -17.48
N ALA A 182 5.59 6.96 -17.30
CA ALA A 182 6.36 6.85 -16.07
C ALA A 182 7.87 6.82 -16.35
N LEU A 183 8.62 7.49 -15.50
CA LEU A 183 10.08 7.48 -15.44
C LEU A 183 10.48 7.17 -14.00
N ASN A 184 11.30 6.14 -13.81
CA ASN A 184 11.90 5.84 -12.52
C ASN A 184 13.39 5.56 -12.67
N GLY A 185 14.13 5.66 -11.58
CA GLY A 185 15.54 5.32 -11.56
C GLY A 185 16.23 5.80 -10.29
N GLY A 186 17.49 5.42 -10.17
CA GLY A 186 18.34 5.83 -9.08
C GLY A 186 19.81 5.64 -9.38
N VAL A 187 20.64 6.40 -8.68
CA VAL A 187 22.10 6.36 -8.81
C VAL A 187 22.70 6.26 -7.42
N THR A 188 23.60 5.30 -7.23
CA THR A 188 24.42 5.15 -6.03
C THR A 188 25.85 5.54 -6.36
N LEU A 189 26.44 6.42 -5.54
CA LEU A 189 27.82 6.90 -5.65
C LEU A 189 28.63 6.38 -4.47
N GLY A 190 29.81 5.82 -4.75
CA GLY A 190 30.78 5.43 -3.73
C GLY A 190 31.68 6.60 -3.36
N LEU A 191 31.65 7.01 -2.09
CA LEU A 191 32.50 8.05 -1.53
C LEU A 191 33.61 7.41 -0.69
N GLY A 192 34.74 7.12 -1.35
CA GLY A 192 35.86 6.45 -0.73
C GLY A 192 35.61 4.96 -0.50
N LYS A 193 36.13 4.42 0.61
CA LYS A 193 36.14 2.96 0.87
C LYS A 193 34.96 2.45 1.69
N HIS A 194 34.14 3.34 2.24
CA HIS A 194 33.11 2.97 3.20
C HIS A 194 31.80 3.74 3.07
N PHE A 195 31.75 4.86 2.35
CA PHE A 195 30.50 5.62 2.26
C PHE A 195 29.83 5.42 0.90
N ALA A 196 28.52 5.30 0.91
CA ALA A 196 27.69 5.32 -0.29
C ALA A 196 26.57 6.35 -0.12
N VAL A 197 26.27 7.07 -1.20
CA VAL A 197 25.13 7.98 -1.29
C VAL A 197 24.25 7.52 -2.43
N ARG A 198 22.94 7.47 -2.23
CA ARG A 198 21.99 7.16 -3.28
C ARG A 198 20.95 8.25 -3.41
N ALA A 199 20.64 8.62 -4.66
CA ALA A 199 19.45 9.38 -4.99
C ALA A 199 18.59 8.55 -5.94
N GLU A 200 17.28 8.51 -5.71
CA GLU A 200 16.32 7.86 -6.59
C GLU A 200 15.02 8.64 -6.69
N GLY A 201 14.26 8.38 -7.74
CA GLY A 201 12.98 9.06 -7.94
C GLY A 201 12.09 8.37 -8.94
N LEU A 202 10.80 8.70 -8.83
CA LEU A 202 9.72 8.24 -9.69
C LEU A 202 8.87 9.44 -10.09
N LEU A 203 8.61 9.57 -11.39
CA LEU A 203 7.64 10.49 -11.94
C LEU A 203 6.63 9.68 -12.74
N ARG A 204 5.35 9.84 -12.44
CA ARG A 204 4.27 9.16 -13.14
C ARG A 204 3.12 10.11 -13.44
N ARG A 205 2.57 9.98 -14.64
CA ARG A 205 1.34 10.63 -15.06
C ARG A 205 0.50 9.65 -15.88
N ALA A 206 -0.67 9.31 -15.36
CA ALA A 206 -1.74 8.57 -16.02
C ALA A 206 -2.97 9.48 -16.13
N GLU A 207 -3.62 9.46 -17.29
CA GLU A 207 -4.92 10.08 -17.49
C GLU A 207 -6.03 9.06 -17.13
N ASN A 208 -7.30 9.45 -17.30
CA ASN A 208 -8.42 8.54 -17.12
C ASN A 208 -8.27 7.31 -18.04
N TYR A 209 -8.43 6.10 -17.48
CA TYR A 209 -8.21 4.87 -18.21
C TYR A 209 -9.43 4.47 -19.04
N ARG A 210 -9.18 3.83 -20.18
CA ARG A 210 -10.22 3.35 -21.08
C ARG A 210 -11.02 2.20 -20.47
N VAL A 211 -12.33 2.20 -20.71
CA VAL A 211 -13.25 1.11 -20.39
C VAL A 211 -14.07 0.77 -21.63
N PRO A 212 -14.59 -0.47 -21.77
CA PRO A 212 -15.38 -0.85 -22.95
C PRO A 212 -16.59 0.06 -23.19
N GLY A 213 -17.28 0.45 -22.11
CA GLY A 213 -18.39 1.40 -22.14
C GLY A 213 -19.03 1.52 -20.76
N ILE A 214 -19.31 2.76 -20.33
CA ILE A 214 -20.06 3.04 -19.10
C ILE A 214 -21.15 4.07 -19.42
N LYS A 215 -22.37 3.89 -18.89
CA LYS A 215 -23.50 4.80 -19.13
C LYS A 215 -23.64 5.78 -17.98
N LEU A 216 -23.28 7.06 -18.20
CA LEU A 216 -23.49 8.17 -17.26
C LEU A 216 -24.18 9.32 -18.03
N GLY A 217 -25.46 9.15 -18.35
CA GLY A 217 -26.20 10.03 -19.26
C GLY A 217 -25.83 9.80 -20.74
N GLU A 218 -24.53 9.82 -21.04
CA GLU A 218 -23.94 9.39 -22.30
C GLU A 218 -23.10 8.11 -22.13
N THR A 219 -22.74 7.45 -23.24
CA THR A 219 -21.84 6.29 -23.20
C THR A 219 -20.39 6.75 -23.30
N LEU A 220 -19.64 6.60 -22.20
CA LEU A 220 -18.23 6.94 -22.12
C LEU A 220 -17.35 5.70 -22.34
N HIS A 221 -16.22 5.87 -23.01
CA HIS A 221 -15.22 4.82 -23.23
C HIS A 221 -13.96 5.00 -22.33
N TYR A 222 -14.11 5.76 -21.26
CA TYR A 222 -13.13 5.93 -20.20
C TYR A 222 -13.85 6.02 -18.86
N LEU A 223 -13.16 5.69 -17.77
CA LEU A 223 -13.68 5.93 -16.43
C LEU A 223 -13.31 7.35 -15.98
N PRO A 224 -14.28 8.24 -15.73
CA PRO A 224 -13.97 9.55 -15.17
C PRO A 224 -13.29 9.48 -13.80
N ASP A 225 -12.49 10.50 -13.50
CA ASP A 225 -11.77 10.65 -12.23
C ASP A 225 -10.89 9.45 -11.86
N SER A 226 -10.40 8.73 -12.85
CA SER A 226 -9.51 7.58 -12.65
C SER A 226 -8.04 7.90 -12.90
N HIS A 227 -7.72 9.17 -13.19
CA HIS A 227 -6.37 9.66 -13.44
C HIS A 227 -5.48 9.54 -12.19
N ASN A 228 -4.16 9.49 -12.39
CA ASN A 228 -3.21 9.43 -11.29
C ASN A 228 -1.86 10.07 -11.67
N ARG A 229 -1.37 10.95 -10.80
CA ARG A 229 -0.05 11.58 -10.89
C ARG A 229 0.69 11.33 -9.59
N SER A 230 1.93 10.87 -9.70
CA SER A 230 2.78 10.61 -8.54
C SER A 230 4.19 11.12 -8.78
N ARG A 231 4.78 11.69 -7.73
CA ARG A 231 6.16 12.14 -7.70
C ARG A 231 6.80 11.66 -6.42
N VAL A 232 7.89 10.93 -6.54
CA VAL A 232 8.68 10.41 -5.43
C VAL A 232 10.12 10.81 -5.62
N GLY A 233 10.77 11.25 -4.55
CA GLY A 233 12.20 11.50 -4.51
C GLY A 233 12.76 11.02 -3.17
N THR A 234 13.86 10.28 -3.23
CA THR A 234 14.52 9.73 -2.06
C THR A 234 16.01 10.01 -2.13
N LEU A 235 16.59 10.43 -1.01
CA LEU A 235 18.03 10.60 -0.81
C LEU A 235 18.45 9.74 0.39
N GLY A 236 19.53 8.98 0.22
CA GLY A 236 20.06 8.09 1.24
C GLY A 236 21.56 8.16 1.34
N VAL A 237 22.07 7.86 2.53
CA VAL A 237 23.49 7.75 2.83
C VAL A 237 23.72 6.56 3.74
N SER A 238 24.82 5.85 3.52
CA SER A 238 25.24 4.77 4.39
C SER A 238 26.76 4.70 4.54
N TRP A 239 27.16 4.21 5.70
CA TRP A 239 28.48 3.65 5.95
C TRP A 239 28.40 2.12 5.81
N VAL A 240 29.32 1.54 5.05
CA VAL A 240 29.40 0.12 4.69
C VAL A 240 30.75 -0.42 5.17
N GLY A 241 30.69 -1.41 6.06
CA GLY A 241 31.84 -2.12 6.60
C GLY A 241 31.81 -3.61 6.28
N SER A 242 32.82 -4.34 6.76
CA SER A 242 32.92 -5.80 6.56
C SER A 242 31.89 -6.62 7.35
N LYS A 243 31.30 -6.03 8.40
CA LYS A 243 30.33 -6.68 9.30
C LYS A 243 28.88 -6.23 9.10
N GLY A 244 28.63 -5.29 8.19
CA GLY A 244 27.30 -4.72 7.96
C GLY A 244 27.36 -3.26 7.52
N TYR A 245 26.22 -2.58 7.62
CA TYR A 245 26.06 -1.19 7.24
C TYR A 245 25.25 -0.41 8.28
N LEU A 246 25.39 0.92 8.27
CA LEU A 246 24.58 1.85 9.03
C LEU A 246 24.24 3.04 8.12
N GLY A 247 22.98 3.44 8.03
CA GLY A 247 22.59 4.53 7.16
C GLY A 247 21.26 5.16 7.51
N ALA A 248 20.94 6.22 6.79
CA ALA A 248 19.71 6.98 6.91
C ALA A 248 19.21 7.39 5.52
N SER A 249 17.90 7.59 5.40
CA SER A 249 17.29 8.07 4.17
C SER A 249 16.16 9.05 4.45
N TYR A 250 15.90 9.93 3.50
CA TYR A 250 14.80 10.87 3.49
C TYR A 250 14.05 10.74 2.17
N SER A 251 12.73 10.61 2.25
CA SER A 251 11.87 10.42 1.07
C SER A 251 10.70 11.39 1.11
N VAL A 252 10.34 11.92 -0.06
CA VAL A 252 9.18 12.78 -0.27
C VAL A 252 8.33 12.17 -1.37
N ARG A 253 7.05 11.96 -1.08
CA ARG A 253 6.04 11.49 -2.04
C ARG A 253 4.90 12.48 -2.12
N ARG A 254 4.42 12.74 -3.33
CA ARG A 254 3.24 13.56 -3.62
C ARG A 254 2.39 12.88 -4.67
N ASP A 255 1.18 12.52 -4.30
CA ASP A 255 0.19 11.89 -5.17
C ASP A 255 -1.00 12.82 -5.38
N GLN A 256 -1.50 12.85 -6.61
CA GLN A 256 -2.72 13.54 -7.02
C GLN A 256 -3.48 12.60 -7.95
N TYR A 257 -4.64 12.14 -7.52
CA TYR A 257 -5.47 11.20 -8.28
C TYR A 257 -6.94 11.52 -8.08
N GLY A 258 -7.75 11.13 -9.05
CA GLY A 258 -9.20 11.28 -8.95
C GLY A 258 -9.83 10.17 -8.09
N LEU A 259 -11.06 10.43 -7.65
CA LEU A 259 -11.91 9.49 -6.92
C LEU A 259 -13.09 9.09 -7.84
N PRO A 260 -13.02 7.94 -8.53
CA PRO A 260 -14.11 7.54 -9.42
C PRO A 260 -15.42 7.34 -8.67
N GLY A 261 -16.53 7.67 -9.30
CA GLY A 261 -17.86 7.53 -8.69
C GLY A 261 -18.17 8.56 -7.60
N HIS A 262 -17.23 9.47 -7.30
CA HIS A 262 -17.47 10.61 -6.42
C HIS A 262 -18.29 11.67 -7.18
N ASN A 263 -19.60 11.61 -7.03
CA ASN A 263 -20.52 12.62 -7.53
C ASN A 263 -21.42 13.12 -6.40
N HIS A 264 -21.70 14.41 -6.43
CA HIS A 264 -22.61 15.04 -5.47
C HIS A 264 -24.06 15.06 -5.96
N MET A 265 -24.39 14.31 -7.01
CA MET A 265 -25.76 14.24 -7.53
C MET A 265 -26.71 13.51 -6.57
N LEU A 266 -26.16 12.67 -5.67
CA LEU A 266 -26.89 11.90 -4.67
C LEU A 266 -26.54 12.32 -3.22
N ASP A 267 -25.79 13.41 -3.04
CA ASP A 267 -25.26 13.86 -1.73
C ASP A 267 -26.34 14.40 -0.78
N ALA A 268 -27.59 14.49 -1.24
CA ALA A 268 -28.67 15.10 -0.50
C ALA A 268 -29.61 14.09 0.18
N THR A 269 -29.13 12.89 0.52
CA THR A 269 -29.91 11.94 1.33
C THR A 269 -29.14 11.57 2.59
N SER A 270 -29.33 12.36 3.65
CA SER A 270 -28.93 11.96 4.99
C SER A 270 -30.08 11.22 5.67
N MET A 271 -29.84 9.97 6.08
CA MET A 271 -30.71 9.24 6.98
C MET A 271 -30.19 9.41 8.39
N HIS A 272 -30.98 10.02 9.27
CA HIS A 272 -30.69 10.10 10.69
C HIS A 272 -31.77 9.40 11.49
N ILE A 273 -31.31 8.63 12.48
CA ILE A 273 -32.13 7.88 13.43
C ILE A 273 -32.40 8.68 14.72
N PHE A 274 -31.87 9.90 14.79
CA PHE A 274 -32.04 10.79 15.93
C PHE A 274 -32.15 12.24 15.46
N SER A 275 -32.82 13.07 16.25
CA SER A 275 -32.97 14.50 15.96
C SER A 275 -32.70 15.32 17.21
N THR A 276 -31.89 16.36 17.08
CA THR A 276 -31.67 17.35 18.15
C THR A 276 -32.93 18.14 18.50
N ALA A 277 -34.01 17.97 17.74
CA ALA A 277 -35.32 18.57 17.92
C ALA A 277 -36.45 17.51 17.85
N ALA A 278 -36.17 16.24 18.17
CA ALA A 278 -37.15 15.15 18.09
C ALA A 278 -38.39 15.41 18.94
N ASP A 279 -38.21 16.00 20.12
CA ASP A 279 -39.28 16.39 21.04
C ASP A 279 -39.48 17.92 21.04
N PRO A 280 -40.59 18.43 20.45
CA PRO A 280 -40.87 19.86 20.39
C PRO A 280 -41.21 20.48 21.76
N SER A 281 -41.40 19.68 22.81
CA SER A 281 -41.60 20.17 24.17
C SER A 281 -40.29 20.50 24.90
N ARG A 282 -39.14 20.20 24.29
CA ARG A 282 -37.80 20.38 24.88
C ARG A 282 -36.95 21.35 24.06
N PRO A 283 -35.98 22.04 24.70
CA PRO A 283 -35.00 22.84 23.98
C PRO A 283 -34.17 21.96 23.05
N GLN A 284 -33.80 22.49 21.88
CA GLN A 284 -32.97 21.77 20.93
C GLN A 284 -31.61 21.39 21.55
N ARG A 285 -31.29 20.10 21.52
CA ARG A 285 -30.08 19.52 22.12
C ARG A 285 -28.94 19.48 21.11
N MET A 286 -28.50 20.65 20.67
CA MET A 286 -27.43 20.83 19.68
C MET A 286 -26.13 20.10 20.01
N TYR A 287 -25.86 19.84 21.30
CA TYR A 287 -24.68 19.10 21.75
C TYR A 287 -24.66 17.64 21.30
N LEU A 288 -25.81 17.04 20.98
CA LEU A 288 -25.89 15.65 20.50
C LEU A 288 -25.25 15.46 19.12
N ASN A 289 -25.12 16.52 18.33
CA ASN A 289 -24.37 16.47 17.06
C ASN A 289 -22.88 16.17 17.27
N VAL A 290 -22.33 16.57 18.42
CA VAL A 290 -20.91 16.38 18.79
C VAL A 290 -20.75 15.19 19.73
N TYR A 291 -21.74 14.95 20.59
CA TYR A 291 -21.73 13.92 21.62
C TYR A 291 -22.97 13.01 21.51
N PRO A 292 -23.09 12.21 20.43
CA PRO A 292 -24.28 11.38 20.17
C PRO A 292 -24.49 10.28 21.22
N HIS A 293 -23.46 9.94 21.99
CA HIS A 293 -23.54 8.97 23.09
C HIS A 293 -24.32 9.49 24.31
N LEU A 294 -24.65 10.78 24.37
CA LEU A 294 -25.49 11.38 25.42
C LEU A 294 -26.98 11.36 25.06
N MET A 295 -27.33 10.72 23.94
CA MET A 295 -28.69 10.52 23.49
C MET A 295 -29.48 9.62 24.45
N ASP A 296 -30.75 9.95 24.65
CA ASP A 296 -31.74 9.08 25.28
C ASP A 296 -32.83 8.67 24.28
N ASP A 297 -33.72 7.75 24.68
CA ASP A 297 -34.76 7.21 23.80
C ASP A 297 -35.70 8.29 23.22
N SER A 298 -35.79 9.46 23.85
CA SER A 298 -36.61 10.58 23.36
C SER A 298 -35.95 11.38 22.24
N ASP A 299 -34.64 11.22 21.99
CA ASP A 299 -33.98 11.85 20.84
C ASP A 299 -34.01 10.95 19.58
N LEU A 300 -34.43 9.68 19.72
CA LEU A 300 -34.63 8.78 18.59
C LEU A 300 -35.82 9.25 17.75
N ALA A 301 -35.55 9.56 16.48
CA ALA A 301 -36.57 9.90 15.52
C ALA A 301 -36.88 8.68 14.66
N TYR A 302 -38.14 8.53 14.21
CA TYR A 302 -38.44 7.57 13.15
C TYR A 302 -37.51 7.87 11.97
N ALA A 303 -36.84 6.85 11.43
CA ALA A 303 -35.88 7.03 10.34
C ALA A 303 -36.53 7.84 9.22
N HIS A 304 -36.13 9.09 9.09
CA HIS A 304 -36.69 10.03 8.14
C HIS A 304 -35.54 10.57 7.30
N GLU A 305 -35.65 10.35 6.00
CA GLU A 305 -34.68 10.83 5.03
C GLU A 305 -34.88 12.33 4.83
N HIS A 306 -33.83 13.12 5.02
CA HIS A 306 -33.81 14.47 4.45
C HIS A 306 -33.34 14.34 3.01
N GLY A 307 -34.28 13.99 2.12
CA GLY A 307 -34.12 14.03 0.67
C GLY A 307 -34.44 15.43 0.16
N GLY A 308 -33.49 16.36 0.26
CA GLY A 308 -33.68 17.72 -0.20
C GLY A 308 -33.01 17.96 -1.55
N MET A 309 -33.76 17.97 -2.65
CA MET A 309 -33.31 18.61 -3.90
C MET A 309 -33.24 20.13 -3.72
N GLY A 310 -32.34 20.60 -2.86
CA GLY A 310 -31.91 21.98 -2.78
C GLY A 310 -30.87 22.23 -3.87
N HIS A 311 -31.31 22.20 -5.12
CA HIS A 311 -30.60 22.92 -6.16
C HIS A 311 -30.52 24.39 -5.70
N GLU A 312 -29.36 25.02 -5.86
CA GLU A 312 -29.04 26.42 -5.56
C GLU A 312 -28.25 26.63 -4.25
N HIS A 313 -27.07 27.27 -4.41
CA HIS A 313 -26.26 27.97 -3.40
C HIS A 313 -24.87 27.43 -3.00
N ASN A 314 -24.20 26.62 -3.84
CA ASN A 314 -22.73 26.64 -3.77
C ASN A 314 -22.04 26.53 -5.14
N ALA A 315 -21.85 27.67 -5.80
CA ALA A 315 -21.18 27.76 -7.10
C ALA A 315 -19.71 27.26 -7.11
N LYS A 316 -19.12 26.96 -5.93
CA LYS A 316 -17.78 26.36 -5.83
C LYS A 316 -17.77 24.83 -5.92
N HIS A 317 -18.93 24.19 -5.83
CA HIS A 317 -19.08 22.75 -5.98
C HIS A 317 -19.94 22.50 -7.21
N SER A 318 -19.34 21.94 -8.25
CA SER A 318 -20.05 21.69 -9.51
C SER A 318 -20.99 20.50 -9.31
N HIS A 319 -22.24 20.76 -8.97
CA HIS A 319 -23.30 19.75 -8.82
C HIS A 319 -23.91 19.31 -10.17
N ASP A 320 -23.55 19.98 -11.28
CA ASP A 320 -24.07 19.72 -12.63
C ASP A 320 -23.20 18.77 -13.47
N SER A 321 -22.13 18.24 -12.88
CA SER A 321 -21.16 17.39 -13.57
C SER A 321 -21.14 15.99 -12.93
N PRO A 322 -21.34 14.90 -13.70
CA PRO A 322 -21.09 13.55 -13.21
C PRO A 322 -19.59 13.28 -12.97
N TYR A 323 -18.74 14.27 -13.28
CA TYR A 323 -17.30 14.27 -13.09
C TYR A 323 -16.91 15.05 -11.83
N GLY A 324 -15.91 14.55 -11.11
CA GLY A 324 -15.24 15.22 -10.01
C GLY A 324 -14.65 16.57 -10.43
N HIS A 325 -14.65 17.52 -9.51
CA HIS A 325 -14.06 18.84 -9.69
C HIS A 325 -12.77 18.94 -8.86
N ASN A 326 -11.83 19.79 -9.28
CA ASN A 326 -10.64 20.06 -8.45
C ASN A 326 -11.08 20.77 -7.17
N HIS A 327 -10.97 20.09 -6.04
CA HIS A 327 -11.15 20.70 -4.74
C HIS A 327 -9.89 21.47 -4.37
N ASP A 328 -10.05 22.77 -4.11
CA ASP A 328 -8.99 23.58 -3.51
C ASP A 328 -8.95 23.30 -2.01
N HIS A 329 -8.01 22.46 -1.58
CA HIS A 329 -7.76 22.17 -0.17
C HIS A 329 -6.84 23.20 0.51
N SER A 330 -6.53 24.33 -0.13
CA SER A 330 -5.76 25.43 0.49
C SER A 330 -6.57 26.18 1.55
N SER A 331 -7.90 26.10 1.52
CA SER A 331 -8.73 26.51 2.65
C SER A 331 -8.58 25.47 3.76
N GLY A 332 -7.90 25.86 4.84
CA GLY A 332 -7.89 25.06 6.07
C GLY A 332 -9.33 24.69 6.45
N GLY A 333 -9.56 23.41 6.74
CA GLY A 333 -10.87 22.91 7.11
C GLY A 333 -11.52 23.83 8.13
N THR A 334 -12.80 24.13 7.92
CA THR A 334 -13.59 24.97 8.81
C THR A 334 -13.52 24.36 10.21
N CYS A 335 -12.73 24.96 11.10
CA CYS A 335 -12.81 24.65 12.52
C CYS A 335 -14.28 24.88 12.95
N PRO A 336 -14.85 24.03 13.83
CA PRO A 336 -16.17 24.29 14.40
C PRO A 336 -16.07 25.58 15.20
N GLY A 337 -16.53 26.67 14.59
CA GLY A 337 -16.22 28.02 15.00
C GLY A 337 -16.63 28.98 13.90
N GLY A 338 -17.92 28.93 13.54
CA GLY A 338 -18.54 29.96 12.72
C GLY A 338 -18.49 31.29 13.46
N HIS A 339 -17.44 32.06 13.26
CA HIS A 339 -17.49 33.51 13.36
C HIS A 339 -16.62 34.11 12.26
N ASP A 340 -17.33 34.71 11.30
CA ASP A 340 -16.84 35.51 10.21
C ASP A 340 -15.76 36.51 10.67
N ARG A 341 -14.58 36.44 10.05
CA ARG A 341 -13.42 37.31 10.32
C ARG A 341 -13.71 38.80 10.02
N GLN A 342 -14.84 39.15 9.42
CA GLN A 342 -15.23 40.54 9.22
C GLN A 342 -15.81 41.25 10.46
N THR A 343 -16.15 40.52 11.54
CA THR A 343 -16.64 41.14 12.79
C THR A 343 -15.55 41.39 13.85
N LEU A 344 -14.36 40.83 13.70
CA LEU A 344 -13.22 41.04 14.61
C LEU A 344 -12.48 42.38 14.41
N GLY A 345 -12.85 43.17 13.40
CA GLY A 345 -12.30 44.50 13.15
C GLY A 345 -12.84 45.62 14.05
N ARG A 346 -13.90 45.38 14.84
CA ARG A 346 -14.52 46.39 15.74
C ARG A 346 -14.33 46.14 17.23
N ALA A 347 -13.77 45.00 17.64
CA ALA A 347 -13.53 44.67 19.06
C ALA A 347 -12.05 44.87 19.51
N ARG A 348 -11.21 45.55 18.69
CA ARG A 348 -9.80 45.87 19.03
C ARG A 348 -9.55 47.35 19.35
N ARG A 349 -10.60 48.12 19.67
CA ARG A 349 -10.49 49.56 19.99
C ARG A 349 -11.07 49.97 21.36
N MET A 350 -11.19 49.02 22.30
CA MET A 350 -11.59 49.28 23.70
C MET A 350 -10.86 48.34 24.69
N ALA A 351 -9.55 48.16 24.54
CA ALA A 351 -8.72 47.51 25.56
C ALA A 351 -7.26 47.96 25.45
N GLN A 352 -7.05 49.28 25.54
CA GLN A 352 -5.74 49.87 25.78
C GLN A 352 -5.91 50.94 26.86
N THR A 353 -6.11 50.53 28.10
CA THR A 353 -5.72 51.35 29.26
C THR A 353 -5.68 50.46 30.50
N ILE A 354 -4.62 50.63 31.30
CA ILE A 354 -4.40 50.05 32.64
C ILE A 354 -3.99 48.58 32.59
N GLY A 355 -2.85 48.11 33.09
CA GLY A 355 -1.85 48.61 34.03
C GLY A 355 -1.23 47.34 34.63
N GLY A 356 0.10 47.23 34.65
CA GLY A 356 0.78 45.94 34.81
C GLY A 356 0.72 45.30 36.20
N HIS A 357 0.99 43.99 36.24
CA HIS A 357 1.79 43.37 37.31
C HIS A 357 2.31 41.99 36.87
N ARG A 358 3.61 41.76 37.07
CA ARG A 358 4.28 40.44 37.04
C ARG A 358 3.73 39.57 38.16
N GLN A 359 3.58 38.25 37.94
CA GLN A 359 4.02 37.21 38.89
C GLN A 359 4.09 35.80 38.26
N ASN A 360 4.90 34.97 38.92
CA ASN A 360 5.49 33.69 38.53
C ASN A 360 4.53 32.47 38.46
N GLN A 361 4.94 31.51 37.62
CA GLN A 361 4.88 30.04 37.72
C GLN A 361 3.81 29.35 38.61
N THR A 362 3.10 28.35 38.05
CA THR A 362 3.10 26.93 38.51
C THR A 362 2.15 26.04 37.70
N HIS A 363 2.57 24.80 37.41
CA HIS A 363 1.76 23.74 36.78
C HIS A 363 0.71 23.17 37.77
N PRO A 364 -0.48 22.75 37.31
CA PRO A 364 -1.47 22.10 38.17
C PRO A 364 -1.20 20.59 38.32
N ARG A 365 -1.27 20.11 39.58
CA ARG A 365 -1.32 18.68 39.97
C ARG A 365 -2.77 18.15 39.85
N PRO A 366 -2.97 16.83 39.64
CA PRO A 366 -4.31 16.22 39.60
C PRO A 366 -4.91 16.00 41.00
N CYS A 367 -6.23 16.15 41.12
CA CYS A 367 -7.01 15.87 42.34
C CYS A 367 -7.38 14.38 42.48
N PRO A 368 -7.53 13.86 43.72
CA PRO A 368 -7.76 12.44 44.01
C PRO A 368 -9.24 12.03 44.00
N ILE A 369 -9.48 10.75 43.73
CA ILE A 369 -10.77 10.05 43.76
C ILE A 369 -11.09 9.60 45.21
N PRO A 370 -12.30 9.82 45.75
CA PRO A 370 -12.71 9.25 47.05
C PRO A 370 -13.30 7.83 46.90
N PRO A 371 -13.24 6.99 47.95
CA PRO A 371 -13.51 5.57 47.84
C PRO A 371 -14.98 5.19 48.06
N ARG A 372 -15.49 4.27 47.24
CA ARG A 372 -15.87 2.90 47.63
C ARG A 372 -16.04 2.02 46.41
#